data_AF-A0A7Y9MUZ6-F1
#
_entry.id   AF-A0A7Y9MUZ6-F1
#
_cell.length_a   1.000
_cell.length_b   1.000
_cell.length_c   1.000
_cell.angle_alpha   90.00
_cell.angle_beta   90.00
_cell.angle_gamma   90.00
#
_symmetry.space_group_name_H-M   'P 1'
#
loop_
_entity.id
_entity.type
_entity.pdbx_description
1 polymer ?
#
loop_
_entity_poly.entity_id
_entity_poly.type
_entity_poly.pdbx_seq_one_letter_code
_entity_poly.pdbx_strand_id
1 'polypeptide(L)'
;MGALDLILAVLHHLAFLLLTAALVVEWTLLREPPHALRLARLLRADAVYGAAALLILVVGGLRVHYGLKGQDYYLHNPWFWAKLGVFAAIGLLSLLPTLRLLRWRRQARLQPGFVPPPVQVAALHRIVSAELALLALLFVLAATMARYGML
;
A
#
# COMPACT_ATOMS: atom_id res chain seq x y z
N MET A 1 -22.30 20.08 0.39
CA MET A 1 -21.72 18.89 -0.29
C MET A 1 -20.28 19.10 -0.77
N GLY A 2 -19.89 20.28 -1.29
CA GLY A 2 -18.52 20.51 -1.80
C GLY A 2 -17.37 20.38 -0.78
N ALA A 3 -17.56 20.85 0.47
CA ALA A 3 -16.49 20.79 1.48
C ALA A 3 -16.16 19.35 1.93
N LEU A 4 -17.17 18.50 2.14
CA LEU A 4 -16.95 17.10 2.52
C LEU A 4 -16.27 16.31 1.40
N ASP A 5 -16.71 16.48 0.16
CA ASP A 5 -16.09 15.83 -1.01
C ASP A 5 -14.61 16.22 -1.14
N LEU A 6 -14.29 17.51 -1.00
CA LEU A 6 -12.92 18.02 -1.04
C LEU A 6 -12.06 17.40 0.08
N ILE A 7 -12.57 17.36 1.32
CA ILE A 7 -11.85 16.77 2.46
C ILE A 7 -11.56 15.29 2.19
N LEU A 8 -12.57 14.52 1.76
CA LEU A 8 -12.40 13.11 1.46
C LEU A 8 -11.41 12.89 0.30
N ALA A 9 -11.45 13.74 -0.72
CA ALA A 9 -10.48 13.70 -1.81
C ALA A 9 -9.07 13.96 -1.28
N VAL A 10 -8.84 15.03 -0.52
CA VAL A 10 -7.52 15.36 0.07
C VAL A 10 -7.00 14.21 0.93
N LEU A 11 -7.82 13.68 1.84
CA LEU A 11 -7.44 12.57 2.71
C LEU A 11 -7.06 11.32 1.91
N HIS A 12 -7.81 11.00 0.86
CA HIS A 12 -7.51 9.83 0.03
C HIS A 12 -6.16 9.98 -0.70
N HIS A 13 -5.86 11.17 -1.25
CA HIS A 13 -4.58 11.41 -1.93
C HIS A 13 -3.41 11.45 -0.94
N LEU A 14 -3.57 12.07 0.23
CA LEU A 14 -2.54 12.06 1.29
C LEU A 14 -2.26 10.65 1.79
N ALA A 15 -3.30 9.82 1.97
CA ALA A 15 -3.14 8.42 2.34
C ALA A 15 -2.40 7.63 1.26
N PHE A 16 -2.69 7.88 -0.03
CA PHE A 16 -1.97 7.28 -1.15
C PHE A 16 -0.49 7.69 -1.19
N LEU A 17 -0.17 8.96 -0.96
CA LEU A 17 1.21 9.43 -0.85
C LEU A 17 1.95 8.80 0.33
N LEU A 18 1.29 8.68 1.49
CA LEU A 18 1.85 8.04 2.67
C LEU A 18 2.13 6.55 2.42
N LEU A 19 1.20 5.84 1.78
CA LEU A 19 1.37 4.43 1.38
C LEU A 19 2.57 4.29 0.45
N THR A 20 2.66 5.14 -0.58
CA THR A 20 3.75 5.13 -1.56
C THR A 20 5.10 5.37 -0.87
N ALA A 21 5.16 6.37 0.02
CA ALA A 21 6.38 6.68 0.77
C ALA A 21 6.81 5.52 1.69
N ALA A 22 5.87 4.89 2.40
CA ALA A 22 6.16 3.73 3.25
C ALA A 22 6.73 2.57 2.43
N LEU A 23 6.13 2.26 1.28
CA LEU A 23 6.57 1.18 0.41
C LEU A 23 7.97 1.43 -0.19
N VAL A 24 8.28 2.67 -0.56
CA VAL A 24 9.62 3.07 -0.99
C VAL A 24 10.63 2.92 0.15
N VAL A 25 10.26 3.29 1.38
CA VAL A 25 11.12 3.08 2.56
C VAL A 25 11.38 1.59 2.77
N GLU A 26 10.38 0.72 2.68
CA GLU A 26 10.59 -0.73 2.79
C GLU A 26 11.54 -1.25 1.71
N TRP A 27 11.31 -0.84 0.46
CA TRP A 27 12.15 -1.22 -0.67
C TRP A 27 13.62 -0.82 -0.45
N THR A 28 13.87 0.41 -0.01
CA THR A 28 15.24 0.88 0.27
C THR A 28 15.89 0.13 1.43
N LEU A 29 15.15 -0.15 2.50
CA LEU A 29 15.67 -0.85 3.68
C LEU A 29 15.95 -2.34 3.43
N LEU A 30 15.29 -2.94 2.44
CA LEU A 30 15.44 -4.34 2.04
C LEU A 30 16.57 -4.60 1.03
N ARG A 31 17.30 -3.56 0.59
CA ARG A 31 18.46 -3.72 -0.32
C ARG A 31 19.59 -4.55 0.28
N GLU A 32 19.66 -4.62 1.60
CA GLU A 32 20.68 -5.36 2.35
C GLU A 32 20.05 -6.04 3.58
N PRO A 33 20.67 -7.12 4.11
CA PRO A 33 20.19 -7.77 5.33
C PRO A 33 20.10 -6.79 6.51
N PRO A 34 18.90 -6.59 7.10
CA PRO A 34 18.72 -5.56 8.11
C PRO A 34 19.27 -6.01 9.47
N HIS A 35 20.18 -5.21 10.04
CA HIS A 35 20.51 -5.27 11.46
C HIS A 35 19.35 -4.75 12.33
N ALA A 36 19.41 -4.93 13.65
CA ALA A 36 18.30 -4.66 14.58
C ALA A 36 17.61 -3.28 14.40
N LEU A 37 18.38 -2.20 14.24
CA LEU A 37 17.82 -0.86 14.02
C LEU A 37 17.09 -0.73 12.67
N ARG A 38 17.63 -1.33 11.60
CA ARG A 38 16.95 -1.37 10.28
C ARG A 38 15.68 -2.20 10.35
N LEU A 39 15.70 -3.35 11.05
CA LEU A 39 14.52 -4.19 11.21
C LEU A 39 13.38 -3.46 11.94
N ALA A 40 13.72 -2.68 12.98
CA ALA A 40 12.74 -1.85 13.67
C ALA A 40 12.14 -0.75 12.78
N ARG A 41 12.95 -0.12 11.91
CA ARG A 41 12.46 0.86 10.92
C ARG A 41 11.58 0.21 9.86
N LEU A 42 11.94 -0.99 9.40
CA LEU A 42 11.19 -1.76 8.42
C LEU A 42 9.81 -2.15 8.94
N LEU A 43 9.72 -2.61 10.21
CA LEU A 43 8.44 -2.88 10.88
C LEU A 43 7.55 -1.63 11.05
N ARG A 44 8.17 -0.46 11.27
CA ARG A 44 7.41 0.80 11.36
C ARG A 44 6.89 1.22 9.98
N ALA A 45 7.70 1.07 8.93
CA ALA A 45 7.29 1.34 7.57
C ALA A 45 6.12 0.44 7.15
N ASP A 46 6.22 -0.88 7.42
CA ASP A 46 5.15 -1.87 7.18
C ASP A 46 3.85 -1.54 7.92
N ALA A 47 3.94 -1.11 9.18
CA ALA A 47 2.77 -0.65 9.94
C ALA A 47 2.14 0.64 9.35
N VAL A 48 2.97 1.60 8.91
CA VAL A 48 2.50 2.84 8.27
C VAL A 48 1.85 2.53 6.91
N TYR A 49 2.45 1.64 6.12
CA TYR A 49 1.88 1.14 4.87
C TYR A 49 0.50 0.53 5.12
N GLY A 50 0.37 -0.40 6.07
CA GLY A 50 -0.90 -1.05 6.38
C GLY A 50 -1.98 -0.08 6.86
N ALA A 51 -1.62 0.89 7.72
CA ALA A 51 -2.53 1.93 8.17
C ALA A 51 -2.99 2.86 7.03
N ALA A 52 -2.06 3.25 6.15
CA ALA A 52 -2.38 4.07 4.98
C ALA A 52 -3.28 3.31 4.00
N ALA A 53 -3.04 2.01 3.78
CA ALA A 53 -3.89 1.17 2.94
C ALA A 53 -5.32 1.07 3.46
N LEU A 54 -5.49 0.86 4.77
CA LEU A 54 -6.81 0.88 5.40
C LEU A 54 -7.50 2.24 5.26
N LEU A 55 -6.77 3.34 5.47
CA LEU A 55 -7.30 4.69 5.31
C LEU A 55 -7.77 4.95 3.87
N ILE A 56 -7.03 4.47 2.87
CA ILE A 56 -7.43 4.55 1.44
C ILE A 56 -8.75 3.81 1.21
N LEU A 57 -8.92 2.60 1.76
CA LEU A 57 -10.16 1.83 1.60
C LEU A 57 -11.35 2.52 2.26
N VAL A 58 -11.19 2.97 3.52
CA VAL A 58 -12.25 3.64 4.27
C VAL A 58 -12.66 4.93 3.57
N VAL A 59 -11.70 5.82 3.29
CA VAL A 59 -11.98 7.11 2.65
C VAL A 59 -12.46 6.90 1.21
N GLY A 60 -11.92 5.92 0.49
CA GLY A 60 -12.35 5.55 -0.86
C GLY A 60 -13.82 5.11 -0.90
N GLY A 61 -14.23 4.23 0.04
CA GLY A 61 -15.62 3.82 0.19
C GLY A 61 -16.55 5.00 0.53
N LEU A 62 -16.12 5.89 1.43
CA LEU A 62 -16.88 7.11 1.73
C LEU A 62 -17.05 8.00 0.48
N ARG A 63 -16.03 8.07 -0.40
CA ARG A 63 -16.14 8.82 -1.66
C ARG A 63 -17.11 8.19 -2.66
N VAL A 64 -17.30 6.87 -2.64
CA VAL A 64 -18.33 6.21 -3.47
C VAL A 64 -19.72 6.66 -3.04
N HIS A 65 -19.99 6.76 -1.73
CA HIS A 65 -21.31 7.10 -1.21
C HIS A 65 -21.60 8.60 -1.12
N TYR A 66 -20.62 9.40 -0.74
CA TYR A 66 -20.77 10.83 -0.42
C TYR A 66 -20.03 11.76 -1.40
N GLY A 67 -19.32 11.21 -2.39
CA GLY A 67 -18.58 11.99 -3.36
C GLY A 67 -19.45 12.57 -4.47
N LEU A 68 -18.92 13.59 -5.16
CA LEU A 68 -19.65 14.38 -6.17
C LEU A 68 -20.20 13.56 -7.36
N LYS A 69 -19.60 12.42 -7.68
CA LYS A 69 -19.95 11.61 -8.86
C LYS A 69 -21.17 10.71 -8.67
N GLY A 70 -21.63 10.51 -7.43
CA GLY A 70 -22.66 9.52 -7.09
C GLY A 70 -22.18 8.07 -7.20
N GLN A 71 -22.91 7.14 -6.57
CA GLN A 71 -22.52 5.73 -6.48
C GLN A 71 -22.52 5.02 -7.84
N ASP A 72 -23.51 5.32 -8.70
CA ASP A 72 -23.68 4.67 -9.99
C ASP A 72 -22.46 4.82 -10.92
N TYR A 73 -21.81 6.00 -10.86
CA TYR A 73 -20.58 6.26 -11.60
C TYR A 73 -19.45 5.29 -11.21
N TYR A 74 -19.35 4.88 -9.95
CA TYR A 74 -18.31 3.96 -9.52
C TYR A 74 -18.67 2.51 -9.85
N LEU A 75 -19.91 2.10 -9.58
CA LEU A 75 -20.34 0.71 -9.70
C LEU A 75 -20.37 0.19 -11.14
N HIS A 76 -20.65 1.05 -12.12
CA HIS A 76 -20.69 0.69 -13.54
C HIS A 76 -19.38 0.94 -14.29
N ASN A 77 -18.35 1.46 -13.61
CA ASN A 77 -17.10 1.83 -14.25
C ASN A 77 -16.07 0.70 -14.17
N PRO A 78 -15.67 0.08 -15.31
CA PRO A 78 -14.72 -1.02 -15.30
C PRO A 78 -13.34 -0.60 -14.77
N TRP A 79 -12.94 0.67 -14.97
CA TRP A 79 -11.67 1.19 -14.45
C TRP A 79 -11.67 1.28 -12.92
N PHE A 80 -12.83 1.54 -12.30
CA PHE A 80 -12.99 1.50 -10.85
C PHE A 80 -12.77 0.08 -10.30
N TRP A 81 -13.38 -0.93 -10.91
CA TRP A 81 -13.19 -2.32 -10.50
C TRP A 81 -11.77 -2.81 -10.76
N ALA A 82 -11.17 -2.45 -11.90
CA ALA A 82 -9.78 -2.79 -12.21
C ALA A 82 -8.82 -2.20 -11.16
N LYS A 83 -8.94 -0.91 -10.82
CA LYS A 83 -8.06 -0.30 -9.81
C LYS A 83 -8.30 -0.90 -8.43
N LEU A 84 -9.54 -1.22 -8.06
CA LEU A 84 -9.86 -1.85 -6.77
C LEU A 84 -9.27 -3.26 -6.69
N GLY A 85 -9.35 -4.03 -7.78
CA GLY A 85 -8.73 -5.34 -7.90
C GLY A 85 -7.21 -5.29 -7.79
N VAL A 86 -6.56 -4.34 -8.48
CA VAL A 86 -5.11 -4.12 -8.34
C VAL A 86 -4.75 -3.73 -6.91
N PHE A 87 -5.51 -2.81 -6.28
CA PHE A 87 -5.28 -2.42 -4.89
C PHE A 87 -5.38 -3.62 -3.94
N ALA A 88 -6.39 -4.47 -4.12
CA ALA A 88 -6.56 -5.69 -3.33
C ALA A 88 -5.39 -6.68 -3.55
N ALA A 89 -4.91 -6.83 -4.78
CA ALA A 89 -3.75 -7.67 -5.10
C ALA A 89 -2.47 -7.18 -4.40
N ILE A 90 -2.22 -5.86 -4.38
CA ILE A 90 -1.10 -5.27 -3.63
C ILE A 90 -1.26 -5.58 -2.13
N GLY A 91 -2.46 -5.38 -1.57
CA GLY A 91 -2.74 -5.67 -0.15
C GLY A 91 -2.51 -7.14 0.21
N LEU A 92 -2.96 -8.08 -0.63
CA LEU A 92 -2.73 -9.52 -0.42
C LEU A 92 -1.25 -9.88 -0.52
N LEU A 93 -0.54 -9.31 -1.49
CA LEU A 93 0.89 -9.53 -1.66
C LEU A 93 1.69 -9.05 -0.44
N SER A 94 1.28 -7.92 0.14
CA SER A 94 1.91 -7.29 1.31
C SER A 94 1.77 -8.08 2.61
N LEU A 95 0.81 -9.01 2.69
CA LEU A 95 0.75 -9.95 3.81
C LEU A 95 2.05 -10.79 3.93
N LEU A 96 2.74 -11.06 2.82
CA LEU A 96 3.98 -11.84 2.84
C LEU A 96 5.14 -11.09 3.55
N PRO A 97 5.48 -9.84 3.20
CA PRO A 97 6.37 -8.98 3.98
C PRO A 97 5.98 -8.91 5.45
N THR A 98 4.74 -8.50 5.77
CA THR A 98 4.28 -8.30 7.15
C THR A 98 4.50 -9.54 8.01
N LEU A 99 4.04 -10.70 7.55
CA LEU A 99 4.19 -11.96 8.28
C LEU A 99 5.66 -12.32 8.50
N ARG A 100 6.55 -12.04 7.53
CA ARG A 100 7.97 -12.37 7.65
C ARG A 100 8.70 -11.40 8.58
N LEU A 101 8.41 -10.11 8.50
CA LEU A 101 8.96 -9.11 9.41
C LEU A 101 8.59 -9.40 10.86
N LEU A 102 7.34 -9.80 11.11
CA LEU A 102 6.88 -10.21 12.44
C LEU A 102 7.61 -11.47 12.94
N ARG A 103 7.90 -12.44 12.07
CA ARG A 103 8.71 -13.63 12.43
C ARG A 103 10.14 -13.24 12.79
N TRP A 104 10.79 -12.40 11.98
CA TRP A 104 12.14 -11.91 12.26
C TRP A 104 12.21 -11.09 13.55
N ARG A 105 11.18 -10.29 13.85
CA ARG A 105 11.06 -9.59 15.14
C ARG A 105 11.06 -10.55 16.32
N ARG A 106 10.33 -11.68 16.21
CA ARG A 106 10.30 -12.71 17.26
C ARG A 106 11.68 -13.38 17.40
N GLN A 107 12.31 -13.76 16.29
CA GLN A 107 13.64 -14.38 16.29
C GLN A 107 14.71 -13.46 16.90
N ALA A 108 14.73 -12.19 16.51
CA ALA A 108 15.65 -11.19 17.06
C ALA A 108 15.49 -10.96 18.58
N ARG A 109 14.31 -11.23 19.14
CA ARG A 109 14.08 -11.17 20.61
C ARG A 109 14.59 -12.42 21.33
N LEU A 110 14.53 -13.57 20.68
CA LEU A 110 14.92 -14.85 21.26
C LEU A 110 16.42 -15.16 21.08
N GLN A 111 17.05 -14.58 20.06
CA GLN A 111 18.43 -14.88 19.67
C GLN A 111 19.22 -13.57 19.51
N PRO A 112 20.05 -13.19 20.51
CA PRO A 112 20.95 -12.06 20.39
C PRO A 112 21.86 -12.21 19.16
N GLY A 113 21.94 -11.17 18.33
CA GLY A 113 22.74 -11.20 17.10
C GLY A 113 22.07 -11.84 15.89
N PHE A 114 20.78 -12.20 15.96
CA PHE A 114 20.04 -12.69 14.80
C PHE A 114 20.09 -11.70 13.62
N VAL A 115 20.45 -12.23 12.45
CA VAL A 115 20.41 -11.52 11.16
C VAL A 115 19.54 -12.31 10.19
N PRO A 116 18.55 -11.67 9.54
CA PRO A 116 17.74 -12.34 8.53
C PRO A 116 18.59 -12.95 7.40
N PRO A 117 18.29 -14.19 6.96
CA PRO A 117 19.04 -14.83 5.88
C PRO A 117 18.97 -14.01 4.58
N PRO A 118 20.09 -13.77 3.88
CA PRO A 118 20.13 -12.93 2.68
C PRO A 118 19.14 -13.35 1.58
N VAL A 119 18.95 -14.66 1.40
CA VAL A 119 17.98 -15.22 0.43
C VAL A 119 16.55 -14.79 0.74
N GLN A 120 16.17 -14.75 2.02
CA GLN A 120 14.83 -14.33 2.42
C GLN A 120 14.64 -12.81 2.27
N VAL A 121 15.70 -12.03 2.52
CA VAL A 121 15.72 -10.58 2.31
C VAL A 121 15.56 -10.25 0.83
N ALA A 122 16.32 -10.91 -0.05
CA ALA A 122 16.20 -10.75 -1.49
C ALA A 122 14.81 -11.17 -2.03
N ALA A 123 14.20 -12.20 -1.44
CA ALA A 123 12.82 -12.57 -1.76
C ALA A 123 11.81 -11.47 -1.38
N LEU A 124 11.94 -10.87 -0.18
CA LEU A 124 11.09 -9.75 0.24
C LEU A 124 11.32 -8.51 -0.63
N HIS A 125 12.57 -8.17 -0.95
CA HIS A 125 12.87 -7.04 -1.83
C HIS A 125 12.19 -7.19 -3.20
N ARG A 126 12.15 -8.41 -3.77
CA ARG A 126 11.43 -8.69 -5.02
C ARG A 126 9.91 -8.55 -4.88
N ILE A 127 9.35 -8.99 -3.76
CA ILE A 127 7.91 -8.81 -3.47
C ILE A 127 7.56 -7.33 -3.40
N VAL A 128 8.30 -6.55 -2.62
CA VAL A 128 8.08 -5.09 -2.50
C VAL A 128 8.34 -4.36 -3.83
N SER A 129 9.28 -4.84 -4.65
CA SER A 129 9.47 -4.33 -6.02
C SER A 129 8.25 -4.59 -6.90
N ALA A 130 7.61 -5.76 -6.79
CA ALA A 130 6.38 -6.07 -7.50
C ALA A 130 5.20 -5.22 -7.00
N GLU A 131 5.12 -4.95 -5.69
CA GLU A 131 4.13 -4.03 -5.10
C GLU A 131 4.27 -2.63 -5.67
N LEU A 132 5.50 -2.11 -5.81
CA LEU A 132 5.75 -0.81 -6.45
C LEU A 132 5.33 -0.80 -7.93
N ALA A 133 5.58 -1.88 -8.67
CA ALA A 133 5.14 -1.99 -10.06
C ALA A 133 3.60 -2.03 -10.18
N LEU A 134 2.93 -2.76 -9.30
CA LEU A 134 1.47 -2.79 -9.21
C LEU A 134 0.90 -1.43 -8.77
N LEU A 135 1.60 -0.71 -7.89
CA LEU A 135 1.21 0.64 -7.47
C LEU A 135 1.30 1.63 -8.65
N ALA A 136 2.31 1.51 -9.50
CA ALA A 136 2.40 2.27 -10.75
C ALA A 136 1.24 1.95 -11.70
N LEU A 137 0.90 0.67 -11.86
CA LEU A 137 -0.28 0.25 -12.63
C LEU A 137 -1.57 0.84 -12.05
N LEU A 138 -1.72 0.82 -10.72
CA LEU A 138 -2.86 1.42 -10.04
C LEU A 138 -2.98 2.92 -10.32
N PHE A 139 -1.86 3.64 -10.39
CA PHE A 139 -1.84 5.06 -10.77
C PHE A 139 -2.30 5.27 -12.22
N VAL A 140 -1.86 4.41 -13.16
CA VAL A 140 -2.36 4.44 -14.55
C VAL A 140 -3.87 4.19 -14.61
N LEU A 141 -4.37 3.22 -13.86
CA LEU A 141 -5.82 2.93 -13.78
C LEU A 141 -6.61 4.09 -13.18
N ALA A 142 -6.05 4.80 -12.19
CA ALA A 142 -6.68 6.00 -11.63
C ALA A 142 -6.73 7.15 -12.67
N ALA A 143 -5.65 7.36 -13.42
CA ALA A 143 -5.60 8.40 -14.45
C ALA A 143 -6.54 8.10 -15.64
N THR A 144 -6.59 6.84 -16.09
CA THR A 144 -7.50 6.39 -17.15
C THR A 144 -8.96 6.51 -16.71
N MET A 145 -9.31 6.12 -15.49
CA MET A 145 -10.65 6.34 -14.92
C MET A 145 -11.02 7.83 -14.90
N ALA A 146 -10.09 8.72 -14.53
CA ALA A 146 -10.35 10.16 -14.49
C ALA A 146 -10.60 10.75 -15.89
N ARG A 147 -9.95 10.19 -16.93
CA ARG A 147 -10.08 10.66 -18.32
C ARG A 147 -11.27 10.05 -19.05
N TYR A 148 -11.48 8.74 -18.92
CA TYR A 148 -12.41 7.95 -19.74
C TYR A 148 -13.61 7.40 -18.95
N GLY A 149 -13.66 7.58 -17.64
CA GLY A 149 -14.69 6.97 -16.80
C GLY A 149 -16.10 7.52 -16.96
N MET A 150 -16.29 8.56 -17.78
CA MET A 150 -17.59 9.20 -18.06
C MET A 150 -18.14 8.87 -19.46
N LEU A 151 -17.50 7.98 -20.21
CA LEU A 151 -17.97 7.49 -21.51
C LEU A 151 -18.80 6.22 -21.34
#